data_AF-G4CJD3-F1
#
_entry.id   AF-G4CJD3-F1
#
_cell.length_a   1.000
_cell.length_b   1.000
_cell.length_c   1.000
_cell.angle_alpha   90.00
_cell.angle_beta   90.00
_cell.angle_gamma   90.00
#
_symmetry.space_group_name_H-M   'P 1'
#
loop_
_entity.id
_entity.type
_entity.pdbx_description
1 polymer ?
#
loop_
_entity_poly.entity_id
_entity_poly.type
_entity_poly.pdbx_seq_one_letter_code
_entity_poly.pdbx_strand_id
1 'polypeptide(L)'
;MNLPDDAPGRMLIISLKDKPSAYYSYMPFFEQGGFFVPTADAFEMGEEVLLVMELLDYPEKFFLRTRVGWLNPSRTSNGQPQGIGLVLGDDESAVACRQYIEEQLPGLLHSDRATYTM
;
A
#
# COMPACT_ATOMS: atom_id res chain seq x y z
N MET A 1 12.66 -17.57 -6.21
CA MET A 1 11.38 -16.87 -5.97
C MET A 1 10.88 -16.44 -7.34
N ASN A 2 9.90 -17.15 -7.89
CA ASN A 2 9.40 -16.89 -9.25
C ASN A 2 8.50 -15.65 -9.20
N LEU A 3 8.79 -14.65 -10.04
CA LEU A 3 7.78 -13.65 -10.37
C LEU A 3 6.60 -14.38 -11.06
N PRO A 4 5.35 -13.93 -10.85
CA PRO A 4 4.22 -14.43 -11.62
C PRO A 4 4.47 -14.24 -13.13
N ASP A 5 4.21 -15.26 -13.94
CA ASP A 5 4.40 -15.21 -15.41
C ASP A 5 3.48 -14.16 -16.10
N ASP A 6 2.49 -13.62 -15.37
CA ASP A 6 1.59 -12.51 -15.75
C ASP A 6 1.76 -11.31 -14.80
N ALA A 7 3.01 -10.96 -14.48
CA ALA A 7 3.29 -9.77 -13.69
C ALA A 7 2.92 -8.50 -14.49
N PRO A 8 2.21 -7.53 -13.88
CA PRO A 8 1.99 -6.22 -14.48
C PRO A 8 3.30 -5.61 -14.97
N GLY A 9 3.28 -4.93 -16.12
CA GLY A 9 4.47 -4.29 -16.68
C GLY A 9 5.06 -3.19 -15.78
N ARG A 10 4.29 -2.73 -14.79
CA ARG A 10 4.68 -1.68 -13.86
C ARG A 10 4.93 -2.23 -12.46
N MET A 11 6.08 -1.89 -11.89
CA MET A 11 6.52 -2.37 -10.59
C MET A 11 6.94 -1.19 -9.70
N LEU A 12 6.53 -1.24 -8.45
CA LEU A 12 6.99 -0.32 -7.40
C LEU A 12 7.57 -1.13 -6.24
N ILE A 13 8.61 -0.58 -5.61
CA ILE A 13 9.28 -1.20 -4.46
C ILE A 13 9.26 -0.23 -3.30
N ILE A 14 8.73 -0.65 -2.15
CA ILE A 14 8.70 0.15 -0.92
C ILE A 14 9.21 -0.65 0.27
N SER A 15 9.65 0.06 1.30
CA SER A 15 10.10 -0.54 2.56
C SER A 15 9.54 0.24 3.74
N LEU A 16 8.70 -0.42 4.53
CA LEU A 16 8.00 0.14 5.68
C LEU A 16 8.58 -0.49 6.95
N LYS A 17 9.72 0.04 7.42
CA LYS A 17 10.53 -0.58 8.48
C LYS A 17 10.07 -0.27 9.91
N ASP A 18 9.13 0.66 10.08
CA ASP A 18 8.64 1.07 11.38
C ASP A 18 7.11 1.23 11.40
N LYS A 19 6.52 1.08 12.59
CA LYS A 19 5.07 1.15 12.79
C LYS A 19 4.46 2.49 12.35
N PRO A 20 5.06 3.67 12.63
CA PRO A 20 4.56 4.92 12.10
C PRO A 20 4.44 4.93 10.57
N SER A 21 5.50 4.55 9.85
CA SER A 21 5.51 4.52 8.39
C SER A 21 4.48 3.54 7.83
N ALA A 22 4.35 2.37 8.44
CA ALA A 22 3.33 1.38 8.09
C ALA A 22 1.91 1.93 8.31
N TYR A 23 1.65 2.51 9.48
CA TYR A 23 0.35 3.10 9.83
C TYR A 23 -0.07 4.21 8.87
N TYR A 24 0.86 5.13 8.59
CA TYR A 24 0.61 6.25 7.69
C TYR A 24 0.38 5.83 6.24
N SER A 25 1.03 4.74 5.80
CA SER A 25 0.90 4.24 4.44
C SER A 25 -0.34 3.36 4.28
N TYR A 26 -0.80 2.68 5.33
CA TYR A 26 -1.91 1.74 5.22
C TYR A 26 -3.26 2.43 5.04
N MET A 27 -4.06 1.93 4.10
CA MET A 27 -5.36 2.46 3.69
C MET A 27 -6.46 1.42 4.00
N PRO A 28 -6.98 1.37 5.24
CA PRO A 28 -7.88 0.30 5.69
C PRO A 28 -9.31 0.39 5.12
N PHE A 29 -9.67 1.52 4.50
CA PHE A 29 -11.02 1.75 4.00
C PHE A 29 -11.32 1.07 2.66
N PHE A 30 -10.28 0.58 1.96
CA PHE A 30 -10.48 -0.31 0.83
C PHE A 30 -10.95 -1.68 1.32
N GLU A 31 -11.82 -2.33 0.56
CA GLU A 31 -12.38 -3.63 0.93
C GLU A 31 -11.30 -4.69 1.19
N GLN A 32 -10.25 -4.70 0.35
CA GLN A 32 -9.08 -5.59 0.49
C GLN A 32 -7.93 -4.93 1.27
N GLY A 33 -8.10 -3.70 1.75
CA GLY A 33 -7.02 -2.85 2.23
C GLY A 33 -6.17 -2.28 1.08
N GLY A 34 -5.22 -1.43 1.43
CA GLY A 34 -4.34 -0.81 0.44
C GLY A 34 -3.18 -0.07 1.08
N PHE A 35 -2.32 0.46 0.22
CA PHE A 35 -1.16 1.25 0.63
C PHE A 35 -1.05 2.52 -0.21
N PHE A 36 -0.83 3.63 0.47
CA PHE A 36 -0.39 4.86 -0.14
C PHE A 36 1.12 4.78 -0.42
N VAL A 37 1.51 5.07 -1.66
CA VAL A 37 2.89 5.08 -2.13
C VAL A 37 3.23 6.47 -2.65
N PRO A 38 4.15 7.20 -1.99
CA PRO A 38 4.66 8.46 -2.50
C PRO A 38 5.41 8.24 -3.82
N THR A 39 5.02 8.93 -4.88
CA THR A 39 5.67 8.85 -6.18
C THR A 39 5.37 10.08 -7.03
N ALA A 40 6.34 10.49 -7.84
CA ALA A 40 6.18 11.53 -8.85
C ALA A 40 5.76 10.98 -10.23
N ASP A 41 5.79 9.65 -10.39
CA ASP A 41 5.45 9.00 -11.65
C ASP A 41 3.95 9.16 -11.96
N ALA A 42 3.62 9.25 -13.24
CA ALA A 42 2.25 9.35 -13.71
C ALA A 42 1.58 7.97 -13.75
N PHE A 43 0.43 7.84 -13.10
CA PHE A 43 -0.39 6.64 -13.06
C PHE A 43 -1.82 6.96 -13.47
N GLU A 44 -2.52 5.94 -13.98
CA GLU A 44 -3.94 6.02 -14.30
C GLU A 44 -4.77 5.25 -13.26
N MET A 45 -5.99 5.73 -13.01
CA MET A 45 -6.95 4.99 -12.19
C MET A 45 -7.23 3.63 -12.81
N GLY A 46 -7.16 2.57 -12.01
CA GLY A 46 -7.35 1.20 -12.50
C GLY A 46 -6.11 0.53 -13.08
N GLU A 47 -4.98 1.25 -13.19
CA GLU A 47 -3.71 0.67 -13.65
C GLU A 47 -3.23 -0.42 -12.69
N GLU A 48 -2.78 -1.56 -13.24
CA GLU A 48 -2.23 -2.66 -12.45
C GLU A 48 -0.75 -2.43 -12.15
N VAL A 49 -0.37 -2.66 -10.89
CA VAL A 49 0.99 -2.44 -10.38
C VAL A 49 1.41 -3.64 -9.54
N LEU A 50 2.59 -4.19 -9.82
CA LEU A 50 3.25 -5.14 -8.94
C LEU A 50 3.94 -4.35 -7.82
N LEU A 51 3.42 -4.42 -6.60
CA LEU A 51 4.02 -3.80 -5.43
C LEU A 51 4.91 -4.83 -4.71
N VAL A 52 6.21 -4.57 -4.65
CA VAL A 52 7.15 -5.32 -3.82
C VAL A 52 7.35 -4.57 -2.51
N MET A 53 7.00 -5.18 -1.38
CA MET A 53 7.01 -4.49 -0.10
C MET A 53 7.78 -5.28 0.97
N GLU A 54 8.74 -4.60 1.60
CA GLU A 54 9.27 -4.99 2.91
C GLU A 54 8.38 -4.36 3.99
N LEU A 55 7.88 -5.16 4.92
CA LEU A 55 6.94 -4.71 5.94
C LEU A 55 7.40 -5.12 7.34
N LEU A 56 7.78 -4.12 8.15
CA LEU A 56 8.23 -4.25 9.53
C LEU A 56 9.29 -5.34 9.67
N ASP A 57 9.05 -6.30 10.57
CA ASP A 57 9.93 -7.44 10.85
C ASP A 57 9.52 -8.70 10.06
N TYR A 58 8.65 -8.57 9.06
CA TYR A 58 8.26 -9.71 8.23
C TYR A 58 9.51 -10.24 7.50
N PRO A 59 9.78 -11.56 7.58
CA PRO A 59 11.07 -12.11 7.15
C PRO A 59 11.29 -12.07 5.64
N GLU A 60 10.22 -11.97 4.85
CA GLU A 60 10.26 -11.96 3.39
C GLU A 60 9.67 -10.67 2.80
N LYS A 61 9.78 -10.49 1.47
CA LYS A 61 9.08 -9.40 0.79
C LYS A 61 7.73 -9.89 0.31
N PHE A 62 6.71 -9.06 0.44
CA PHE A 62 5.44 -9.28 -0.22
C PHE A 62 5.55 -8.90 -1.70
N PHE A 63 4.97 -9.73 -2.57
CA PHE A 63 4.84 -9.47 -4.01
C PHE A 63 3.36 -9.38 -4.31
N LEU A 64 2.84 -8.17 -4.38
CA LEU A 64 1.41 -7.89 -4.34
C LEU A 64 0.94 -7.43 -5.71
N ARG A 65 -0.04 -8.15 -6.29
CA ARG A 65 -0.77 -7.62 -7.44
C ARG A 65 -1.76 -6.58 -6.92
N THR A 66 -1.54 -5.32 -7.31
CA THR A 66 -2.33 -4.19 -6.84
C THR A 66 -2.91 -3.39 -7.99
N ARG A 67 -3.90 -2.56 -7.70
CA ARG A 67 -4.49 -1.64 -8.67
C ARG A 67 -4.53 -0.23 -8.11
N VAL A 68 -4.29 0.77 -8.94
CA VAL A 68 -4.44 2.18 -8.55
C VAL A 68 -5.91 2.49 -8.28
N GLY A 69 -6.25 2.66 -7.00
CA GLY A 69 -7.59 3.03 -6.53
C GLY A 69 -7.71 4.47 -6.06
N TRP A 70 -6.60 5.20 -5.97
CA TRP A 70 -6.59 6.62 -5.65
C TRP A 70 -5.37 7.31 -6.25
N LEU A 71 -5.55 8.56 -6.70
CA LEU A 71 -4.48 9.42 -7.19
C LEU A 71 -4.41 10.68 -6.33
N ASN A 72 -3.22 11.00 -5.83
CA ASN A 72 -2.94 12.25 -5.15
C ASN A 72 -1.93 13.08 -5.97
N PRO A 73 -2.40 13.96 -6.89
CA PRO A 73 -1.53 14.71 -7.78
C PRO A 73 -0.67 15.79 -7.09
N SER A 74 -0.77 15.96 -5.75
CA SER A 74 -0.13 17.00 -4.94
C SER A 74 -0.36 18.45 -5.42
N ARG A 75 -1.23 19.17 -4.70
CA ARG A 75 -1.13 20.61 -4.35
C ARG A 75 -2.00 20.90 -3.12
N THR A 76 -1.96 20.05 -2.09
CA THR A 76 -2.76 20.29 -0.87
C THR A 76 -1.93 21.12 0.12
N SER A 77 -2.58 22.11 0.74
CA SER A 77 -1.97 23.02 1.73
C SER A 77 -1.48 22.31 3.00
N ASN A 78 -1.82 21.03 3.18
CA ASN A 78 -1.62 20.27 4.41
C ASN A 78 -0.36 19.37 4.40
N GLY A 79 0.48 19.46 3.37
CA GLY A 79 1.80 18.82 3.34
C GLY A 79 1.81 17.33 2.99
N GLN A 80 0.71 16.76 2.49
CA GLN A 80 0.70 15.37 2.02
C GLN A 80 1.51 15.25 0.71
N PRO A 81 2.39 14.24 0.59
CA PRO A 81 3.23 14.06 -0.59
C PRO A 81 2.40 13.62 -1.80
N GLN A 82 2.90 13.93 -3.01
CA GLN A 82 2.40 13.35 -4.26
C GLN A 82 2.49 11.83 -4.20
N GLY A 83 1.46 11.14 -4.69
CA GLY A 83 1.50 9.69 -4.76
C GLY A 83 0.20 9.06 -5.20
N ILE A 84 0.11 7.76 -4.96
CA ILE A 84 -1.02 6.92 -5.37
C ILE A 84 -1.46 6.02 -4.23
N GLY A 85 -2.75 5.70 -4.17
CA GLY A 85 -3.28 4.63 -3.34
C GLY A 85 -3.42 3.35 -4.16
N LEU A 86 -2.73 2.30 -3.74
CA LEU A 86 -2.77 0.97 -4.32
C LEU A 86 -3.69 0.07 -3.51
N VAL A 87 -4.75 -0.43 -4.15
CA VAL A 87 -5.68 -1.40 -3.58
C VAL A 87 -5.05 -2.78 -3.72
N LEU A 88 -5.06 -3.55 -2.63
CA LEU A 88 -4.60 -4.93 -2.64
C LEU A 88 -5.54 -5.82 -3.47
N GLY A 89 -5.00 -6.86 -4.10
CA GLY A 89 -5.80 -7.93 -4.67
C GLY A 89 -6.45 -8.82 -3.61
N ASP A 90 -7.03 -9.92 -4.07
CA ASP A 90 -7.66 -10.97 -3.24
C ASP A 90 -6.84 -12.28 -3.19
N ASP A 91 -5.62 -12.25 -3.71
CA ASP A 91 -4.71 -13.39 -3.69
C ASP A 91 -4.15 -13.68 -2.27
N GLU A 92 -3.55 -14.86 -2.11
CA GLU A 92 -3.02 -15.30 -0.81
C GLU A 92 -1.94 -14.36 -0.25
N SER A 93 -1.13 -13.74 -1.12
CA SER A 93 -0.09 -12.80 -0.69
C SER A 93 -0.68 -11.50 -0.16
N ALA A 94 -1.71 -10.99 -0.84
CA ALA A 94 -2.47 -9.82 -0.42
C ALA A 94 -3.20 -10.06 0.91
N VAL A 95 -3.86 -11.21 1.06
CA VAL A 95 -4.55 -11.58 2.30
C VAL A 95 -3.56 -11.70 3.46
N ALA A 96 -2.42 -12.38 3.26
CA ALA A 96 -1.39 -12.52 4.29
C ALA A 96 -0.78 -11.16 4.67
N CYS A 97 -0.50 -10.31 3.69
CA CYS A 97 0.00 -8.96 3.91
C CYS A 97 -0.96 -8.12 4.74
N ARG A 98 -2.25 -8.15 4.39
CA ARG A 98 -3.31 -7.44 5.11
C ARG A 98 -3.41 -7.93 6.56
N GLN A 99 -3.51 -9.24 6.77
CA GLN A 99 -3.61 -9.81 8.11
C GLN A 99 -2.41 -9.42 8.97
N TYR A 100 -1.20 -9.52 8.41
CA TYR A 100 0.01 -9.16 9.13
C TYR A 100 0.02 -7.67 9.54
N ILE A 101 -0.32 -6.74 8.64
CA ILE A 101 -0.31 -5.32 9.02
C ILE A 101 -1.40 -4.98 10.05
N GLU A 102 -2.59 -5.58 9.93
CA GLU A 102 -3.69 -5.38 10.87
C GLU A 102 -3.33 -5.92 12.28
N GLU A 103 -2.61 -7.05 12.36
CA GLU A 103 -2.07 -7.60 13.61
C GLU A 103 -0.97 -6.73 14.22
N GLN A 104 -0.14 -6.07 13.41
CA GLN A 104 0.94 -5.23 13.89
C GLN A 104 0.47 -3.84 14.39
N LEU A 105 -0.71 -3.40 13.95
CA LEU A 105 -1.31 -2.11 14.26
C LEU A 105 -2.65 -2.24 15.05
N PRO A 106 -2.70 -3.01 16.16
CA PRO A 106 -3.94 -3.21 16.90
C PRO A 106 -4.40 -1.91 17.56
N GLY A 107 -5.71 -1.61 17.47
CA GLY A 107 -6.32 -0.42 18.06
C GLY A 107 -6.11 0.90 17.30
N LEU A 108 -5.22 0.93 16.30
CA LEU A 108 -5.03 2.08 15.42
C LEU A 108 -6.05 2.13 14.26
N LEU A 109 -6.63 0.97 13.91
CA LEU A 109 -7.66 0.84 12.87
C LEU A 109 -9.07 1.18 13.36
N HIS A 110 -9.27 1.21 14.68
CA HIS A 110 -10.52 1.66 15.33
C HIS A 110 -10.39 3.08 15.89
N SER A 111 -9.26 3.75 15.68
CA SER A 111 -9.01 5.10 16.16
C SER A 111 -9.34 6.10 15.07
N ASP A 112 -10.19 7.09 15.38
CA ASP A 112 -10.49 8.30 14.58
C ASP A 112 -9.25 9.21 14.32
N ARG A 113 -8.02 8.69 14.38
CA ARG A 113 -6.81 9.47 14.07
C ARG A 113 -6.59 9.51 12.57
N ALA A 114 -6.40 10.73 12.08
CA ALA A 114 -6.15 11.04 10.68
C ALA A 114 -5.02 10.17 10.10
N THR A 115 -5.40 9.29 9.17
CA THR A 115 -4.47 8.66 8.23
C THR A 115 -4.05 9.71 7.20
N TYR A 116 -3.02 9.49 6.39
CA TYR A 116 -2.68 10.43 5.29
C TYR A 116 -3.80 10.57 4.24
N THR A 117 -4.90 9.87 4.41
CA THR A 117 -6.03 9.80 3.49
C THR A 117 -7.32 10.37 4.10
N MET A 118 -7.23 11.04 5.27
CA MET A 118 -8.32 11.82 5.86
C MET A 118 -7.89 13.27 6.11
#